data_AF-A0A1U7ZQC4-F1
#
_entry.id   AF-A0A1U7ZQC4-F1
#
_cell.length_a   1.000
_cell.length_b   1.000
_cell.length_c   1.000
_cell.angle_alpha   90.00
_cell.angle_beta   90.00
_cell.angle_gamma   90.00
#
_symmetry.space_group_name_H-M   'P 1'
#
loop_
_entity.id
_entity.type
_entity.pdbx_description
1 polymer ?
#
loop_
_entity_poly.entity_id
_entity_poly.type
_entity_poly.pdbx_seq_one_letter_code
_entity_poly.pdbx_strand_id
1 'polypeptide(L)'
;MASWNSLPFEISYQVFGWIAFFSWSFSFYPQVILNFRRKSVVGLNFDFLILNFTKHSSYLIYNASLFFSPFIQRQYREKYGYSQMIPVAANDVAFSMHAVLLTTITLYQVLIYDRGSQKVSKTCIAITSAVWVSAIVCLFIALPNHSWLWLISVFNTIQVVMTVIKYIPQVLMNFMRKSTEGWSIGNILLDLLGGLTNYAQMAMQSIDQGSWVNFYGNIGKTLLSLVSVFFDLLFICQHYLLYPSSKKEEIYFEVDSENRAPLTKPSEPSQSENV
;
A
#
# COMPACT_ATOMS: atom_id res chain seq x y z
N MET A 1 3.03 4.74 -34.86
CA MET A 1 2.89 4.78 -33.39
C MET A 1 2.89 3.34 -32.91
N ALA A 2 3.53 3.04 -31.79
CA ALA A 2 3.45 1.71 -31.20
C ALA A 2 1.98 1.38 -30.88
N SER A 3 1.52 0.22 -31.33
CA SER A 3 0.15 -0.28 -31.16
C SER A 3 0.19 -1.73 -30.71
N TRP A 4 -0.92 -2.21 -30.18
CA TRP A 4 -1.10 -3.61 -29.84
C TRP A 4 -0.95 -4.50 -31.07
N ASN A 5 -0.25 -5.62 -30.91
CA ASN A 5 -0.13 -6.65 -31.94
C ASN A 5 -1.29 -7.67 -31.87
N SER A 6 -1.86 -7.85 -30.67
CA SER A 6 -2.90 -8.84 -30.38
C SER A 6 -4.03 -8.24 -29.55
N LEU A 7 -5.26 -8.29 -30.10
CA LEU A 7 -6.47 -7.84 -29.41
C LEU A 7 -6.71 -8.58 -28.07
N PRO A 8 -6.51 -9.91 -27.96
CA PRO A 8 -6.57 -10.58 -26.66
C PRO A 8 -5.65 -9.98 -25.59
N PHE A 9 -4.40 -9.64 -25.93
CA PHE A 9 -3.47 -9.05 -24.96
C PHE A 9 -3.89 -7.64 -24.55
N GLU A 10 -4.40 -6.85 -25.49
CA GLU A 10 -4.98 -5.53 -25.18
C GLU A 10 -6.16 -5.64 -24.21
N ILE A 11 -7.09 -6.57 -24.46
CA ILE A 11 -8.25 -6.79 -23.57
C ILE A 11 -7.79 -7.25 -22.19
N SER A 12 -6.90 -8.25 -22.11
CA SER A 12 -6.37 -8.73 -20.83
C SER A 12 -5.64 -7.62 -20.06
N TYR A 13 -4.87 -6.79 -20.75
CA TYR A 13 -4.22 -5.61 -20.16
C TYR A 13 -5.23 -4.66 -19.51
N GLN A 14 -6.30 -4.31 -20.23
CA GLN A 14 -7.35 -3.42 -19.70
C GLN A 14 -8.07 -4.06 -18.51
N VAL A 15 -8.45 -5.33 -18.61
CA VAL A 15 -9.15 -6.06 -17.55
C VAL A 15 -8.31 -6.10 -16.27
N PHE A 16 -7.04 -6.52 -16.36
CA PHE A 16 -6.16 -6.56 -15.19
C PHE A 16 -5.94 -5.18 -14.58
N GLY A 17 -5.80 -4.14 -15.41
CA GLY A 17 -5.64 -2.78 -14.93
C GLY A 17 -6.85 -2.25 -14.16
N TRP A 18 -8.06 -2.54 -14.66
CA TRP A 18 -9.28 -2.13 -13.96
C TRP A 18 -9.56 -2.95 -12.70
N ILE A 19 -9.23 -4.25 -12.69
CA ILE A 19 -9.27 -5.03 -11.45
C ILE A 19 -8.36 -4.40 -10.40
N ALA A 20 -7.10 -4.08 -10.76
CA ALA A 20 -6.18 -3.42 -9.84
C ALA A 20 -6.73 -2.09 -9.31
N PHE A 21 -7.30 -1.27 -10.19
CA PHE A 21 -7.96 -0.02 -9.82
C PHE A 21 -9.07 -0.25 -8.77
N PHE A 22 -10.00 -1.18 -9.02
CA PHE A 22 -11.13 -1.40 -8.11
C PHE A 22 -10.67 -2.01 -6.77
N SER A 23 -9.80 -3.01 -6.81
CA SER A 23 -9.25 -3.67 -5.61
C SER A 23 -8.60 -2.66 -4.68
N TRP A 24 -7.72 -1.81 -5.20
CA TRP A 24 -7.07 -0.79 -4.38
C TRP A 24 -8.03 0.34 -3.99
N SER A 25 -8.92 0.79 -4.86
CA SER A 25 -9.83 1.92 -4.58
C SER A 25 -10.79 1.60 -3.44
N PHE A 26 -11.36 0.39 -3.40
CA PHE A 26 -12.29 0.00 -2.34
C PHE A 26 -11.65 0.02 -0.94
N SER A 27 -10.33 -0.16 -0.84
CA SER A 27 -9.61 -0.12 0.44
C SER A 27 -9.67 1.24 1.15
N PHE A 28 -9.91 2.34 0.43
CA PHE A 28 -9.93 3.70 1.00
C PHE A 28 -11.26 4.04 1.68
N TYR A 29 -12.37 3.46 1.23
CA TYR A 29 -13.71 3.84 1.67
C TYR A 29 -14.02 3.53 3.15
N PRO A 30 -13.63 2.36 3.71
CA PRO A 30 -13.94 2.04 5.10
C PRO A 30 -13.51 3.14 6.09
N GLN A 31 -12.31 3.70 5.91
CA GLN A 31 -11.81 4.75 6.80
C GLN A 31 -12.61 6.06 6.66
N VAL A 32 -12.89 6.48 5.43
CA VAL A 32 -13.66 7.71 5.16
C VAL A 32 -15.07 7.61 5.76
N ILE A 33 -15.71 6.46 5.59
CA ILE A 33 -17.06 6.19 6.11
C ILE A 33 -17.04 6.14 7.64
N LEU A 34 -16.05 5.46 8.23
CA LEU A 34 -15.93 5.32 9.68
C LEU A 34 -15.77 6.68 10.36
N ASN A 35 -14.87 7.52 9.85
CA ASN A 35 -14.67 8.89 10.34
C ASN A 35 -15.96 9.71 10.23
N PHE A 36 -16.67 9.60 9.09
CA PHE A 36 -17.93 10.30 8.89
C PHE A 36 -19.03 9.87 9.86
N ARG A 37 -19.14 8.57 10.15
CA ARG A 37 -20.13 8.03 11.09
C ARG A 37 -19.82 8.38 12.54
N ARG A 38 -18.55 8.26 12.95
CA ARG A 38 -18.11 8.53 14.33
C ARG A 38 -17.99 10.02 14.65
N LYS A 39 -17.87 10.89 13.63
CA LYS A 39 -17.51 12.31 13.78
C LYS A 39 -16.24 12.51 14.62
N SER A 40 -15.35 11.52 14.58
CA SER A 40 -14.10 11.46 15.32
C SER A 40 -13.09 10.71 14.47
N VAL A 41 -11.85 11.20 14.47
CA VAL A 41 -10.68 10.55 13.86
C VAL A 41 -9.77 9.92 14.91
N VAL A 42 -10.23 9.79 16.16
CA VAL A 42 -9.48 9.15 17.23
C VAL A 42 -9.21 7.68 16.88
N GLY A 43 -7.92 7.32 16.88
CA GLY A 43 -7.39 6.02 16.45
C GLY A 43 -6.77 6.03 15.04
N LEU A 44 -7.01 7.06 14.22
CA LEU A 44 -6.36 7.19 12.91
C LEU A 44 -4.91 7.65 13.06
N ASN A 45 -3.96 6.94 12.44
CA ASN A 45 -2.56 7.37 12.45
C ASN A 45 -2.34 8.54 11.45
N PHE A 46 -2.05 9.73 11.97
CA PHE A 46 -1.85 10.92 11.13
C PHE A 46 -0.56 10.86 10.30
N ASP A 47 0.48 10.19 10.79
CA ASP A 47 1.72 10.00 10.03
C ASP A 47 1.43 9.14 8.80
N PHE A 48 0.67 8.06 8.96
CA PHE A 48 0.24 7.20 7.86
C PHE A 48 -0.55 7.98 6.81
N LEU A 49 -1.43 8.89 7.24
CA LEU A 49 -2.22 9.72 6.34
C LEU A 49 -1.34 10.68 5.52
N ILE A 50 -0.39 11.38 6.16
CA ILE A 50 0.52 12.33 5.49
C ILE A 50 1.49 11.62 4.54
N LEU A 51 2.04 10.47 4.94
CA LEU A 51 2.91 9.66 4.10
C LEU A 51 2.15 9.11 2.87
N ASN A 52 0.92 8.63 3.05
CA ASN A 52 0.10 8.19 1.92
C ASN A 52 -0.27 9.33 0.98
N PHE A 53 -0.63 10.50 1.51
CA PHE A 53 -0.90 11.67 0.68
C PHE A 53 0.32 12.00 -0.20
N THR A 54 1.51 12.08 0.41
CA THR A 54 2.76 12.34 -0.34
C THR A 54 3.06 11.27 -1.39
N LYS A 55 2.88 9.99 -1.04
CA LYS A 55 3.02 8.86 -1.96
C LYS A 55 2.07 8.97 -3.16
N HIS A 56 0.78 9.15 -2.91
CA HIS A 56 -0.25 9.17 -3.95
C HIS A 56 -0.16 10.43 -4.82
N SER A 57 0.16 11.59 -4.25
CA SER A 57 0.43 12.81 -5.02
C SER A 57 1.63 12.63 -5.95
N SER A 58 2.72 12.04 -5.47
CA SER A 58 3.89 11.76 -6.31
C SER A 58 3.56 10.77 -7.44
N TYR A 59 2.78 9.74 -7.14
CA TYR A 59 2.33 8.78 -8.15
C TYR A 59 1.42 9.42 -9.20
N LEU A 60 0.49 10.30 -8.77
CA LEU A 60 -0.38 11.06 -9.67
C LEU A 60 0.42 12.01 -10.56
N ILE A 61 1.39 12.74 -10.01
CA ILE A 61 2.26 13.63 -10.80
C ILE A 61 2.95 12.84 -11.91
N TYR A 62 3.54 11.68 -11.60
CA TYR A 62 4.17 10.83 -12.60
C TYR A 62 3.18 10.33 -13.66
N ASN A 63 2.08 9.70 -13.23
CA ASN A 63 1.12 9.09 -14.14
C ASN A 63 0.45 10.13 -15.04
N ALA A 64 -0.09 11.21 -14.46
CA ALA A 64 -0.76 12.26 -15.22
C ALA A 64 0.20 12.95 -16.20
N SER A 65 1.43 13.26 -15.77
CA SER A 65 2.41 13.92 -16.63
C SER A 65 2.82 13.04 -17.81
N LEU A 66 3.14 11.76 -17.57
CA LEU A 66 3.54 10.84 -18.64
C LEU A 66 2.36 10.45 -19.56
N PHE A 67 1.14 10.37 -19.00
CA PHE A 67 -0.06 10.01 -19.76
C PHE A 67 -0.58 11.16 -20.64
N PHE A 68 -0.57 12.40 -20.15
CA PHE A 68 -1.17 13.53 -20.88
C PHE A 68 -0.18 14.39 -21.67
N SER A 69 1.10 14.49 -21.27
CA SER A 69 2.04 15.42 -21.91
C SER A 69 2.72 14.79 -23.14
N PRO A 70 2.45 15.28 -24.36
CA PRO A 70 3.13 14.77 -25.56
C PRO A 70 4.63 15.04 -25.52
N PHE A 71 5.05 16.12 -24.84
CA PHE A 71 6.46 16.47 -24.67
C PHE A 71 7.21 15.40 -23.88
N ILE A 72 6.65 14.98 -22.74
CA ILE A 72 7.27 13.96 -21.88
C ILE A 72 7.24 12.59 -22.57
N GLN A 73 6.16 12.27 -23.27
CA GLN A 73 6.07 11.05 -24.07
C GLN A 73 7.13 11.00 -25.19
N ARG A 74 7.45 12.15 -25.79
CA ARG A 74 8.53 12.25 -26.77
C ARG A 74 9.88 11.96 -26.11
N GLN A 75 10.19 12.57 -24.97
CA GLN A 75 11.42 12.28 -24.22
C GLN A 75 11.51 10.81 -23.82
N TYR A 76 10.39 10.18 -23.46
CA TYR A 76 10.34 8.75 -23.16
C TYR A 76 10.74 7.91 -24.39
N ARG A 77 10.17 8.21 -25.55
CA ARG A 77 10.47 7.49 -26.80
C ARG A 77 11.89 7.76 -27.31
N GLU A 78 12.44 8.95 -27.08
CA GLU A 78 13.85 9.25 -27.35
C GLU A 78 14.78 8.39 -26.49
N LYS A 79 14.42 8.14 -25.23
CA LYS A 79 15.21 7.32 -24.30
C LYS A 79 15.07 5.82 -24.54
N TYR A 80 13.86 5.33 -24.80
CA TYR A 80 13.54 3.90 -24.80
C TYR A 80 13.19 3.32 -26.18
N GLY A 81 13.00 4.17 -27.18
CA GLY A 81 12.67 3.79 -28.55
C GLY A 81 11.26 4.17 -28.98
N TYR A 82 11.10 4.61 -30.23
CA TYR A 82 9.82 5.06 -30.80
C TYR A 82 8.82 3.92 -31.06
N SER A 83 9.29 2.68 -31.11
CA SER A 83 8.45 1.47 -31.19
C SER A 83 7.86 1.04 -29.85
N GLN A 84 8.25 1.68 -28.74
CA GLN A 84 7.77 1.33 -27.41
C GLN A 84 6.48 2.08 -27.08
N MET A 85 5.58 1.40 -26.37
CA MET A 85 4.36 2.02 -25.85
C MET A 85 4.69 2.78 -24.56
N ILE A 86 3.86 3.78 -24.26
CA ILE A 86 3.96 4.52 -23.00
C ILE A 86 3.51 3.57 -21.87
N PRO A 87 4.31 3.39 -20.80
CA PRO A 87 4.09 2.37 -19.78
C PRO A 87 3.14 2.85 -18.67
N VAL A 88 2.15 3.69 -19.03
CA VAL A 88 1.14 4.25 -18.13
C VAL A 88 -0.21 4.15 -18.82
N ALA A 89 -1.18 3.54 -18.15
CA ALA A 89 -2.54 3.41 -18.64
C ALA A 89 -3.54 4.32 -17.91
N ALA A 90 -4.75 4.40 -18.45
CA ALA A 90 -5.82 5.21 -17.89
C ALA A 90 -6.20 4.78 -16.46
N ASN A 91 -6.15 3.47 -16.17
CA ASN A 91 -6.43 2.95 -14.82
C ASN A 91 -5.38 3.42 -13.79
N ASP A 92 -4.12 3.61 -14.19
CA ASP A 92 -3.06 4.13 -13.30
C ASP A 92 -3.34 5.59 -12.90
N VAL A 93 -3.72 6.41 -13.87
CA VAL A 93 -4.13 7.80 -13.66
C VAL A 93 -5.39 7.87 -12.81
N ALA A 94 -6.41 7.08 -13.15
CA ALA A 94 -7.67 7.01 -12.41
C ALA A 94 -7.42 6.61 -10.95
N PHE A 95 -6.63 5.56 -10.71
CA PHE A 95 -6.31 5.09 -9.37
C PHE A 95 -5.57 6.15 -8.56
N SER A 96 -4.50 6.72 -9.12
CA SER A 96 -3.70 7.73 -8.41
C SER A 96 -4.50 8.99 -8.10
N MET A 97 -5.38 9.45 -9.00
CA MET A 97 -6.30 10.56 -8.76
C MET A 97 -7.32 10.24 -7.68
N HIS A 98 -7.92 9.04 -7.73
CA HIS A 98 -8.88 8.58 -6.73
C HIS A 98 -8.23 8.50 -5.34
N ALA A 99 -7.03 7.93 -5.24
CA ALA A 99 -6.31 7.82 -3.99
C ALA A 99 -5.96 9.19 -3.38
N VAL A 100 -5.52 10.17 -4.20
CA VAL A 100 -5.31 11.55 -3.75
C VAL A 100 -6.61 12.19 -3.27
N LEU A 101 -7.72 12.00 -3.99
CA LEU A 101 -9.03 12.53 -3.58
C LEU A 101 -9.47 11.98 -2.21
N LEU A 102 -9.46 10.65 -2.05
CA LEU A 102 -9.92 10.01 -0.81
C LEU A 102 -9.00 10.33 0.38
N THR A 103 -7.69 10.42 0.17
CA THR A 103 -6.75 10.88 1.20
C THR A 103 -6.95 12.36 1.54
N THR A 104 -7.24 13.22 0.57
CA THR A 104 -7.60 14.63 0.81
C THR A 104 -8.89 14.75 1.63
N ILE A 105 -9.91 13.96 1.30
CA ILE A 105 -11.15 13.90 2.09
C ILE A 105 -10.85 13.48 3.53
N THR A 106 -9.99 12.48 3.71
CA THR A 106 -9.58 12.02 5.05
C THR A 106 -8.77 13.09 5.81
N LEU A 107 -7.89 13.82 5.13
CA LEU A 107 -7.17 14.96 5.71
C LEU A 107 -8.14 16.07 6.13
N TYR A 108 -9.13 16.37 5.30
CA TYR A 108 -10.18 17.32 5.64
C TYR A 108 -10.97 16.87 6.88
N GLN A 109 -11.32 15.57 6.99
CA GLN A 109 -11.96 15.02 8.19
C GLN A 109 -11.11 15.22 9.46
N VAL A 110 -9.77 15.13 9.36
CA VAL A 110 -8.87 15.40 10.50
C VAL A 110 -8.91 16.87 10.94
N LEU A 111 -9.25 17.80 10.05
CA LEU A 111 -9.38 19.22 10.38
C LEU A 111 -10.71 19.55 11.08
N ILE A 112 -11.79 18.82 10.80
CA ILE A 112 -13.14 19.16 11.25
C ILE A 112 -13.67 18.27 12.41
N TYR A 113 -13.15 17.05 12.57
CA TYR A 113 -13.62 16.10 13.57
C TYR A 113 -12.72 16.04 14.80
N ASP A 114 -13.24 15.49 15.89
CA ASP A 114 -12.46 15.31 17.11
C ASP A 114 -11.25 14.38 16.86
N ARG A 115 -10.07 14.88 17.20
CA ARG A 115 -8.77 14.22 17.05
C ARG A 115 -8.12 13.88 18.39
N GLY A 116 -8.75 14.22 19.50
CA GLY A 116 -8.17 14.12 20.83
C GLY A 116 -6.80 14.83 20.90
N SER A 117 -5.82 14.16 21.50
CA SER A 117 -4.44 14.65 21.65
C SER A 117 -3.49 14.20 20.54
N GLN A 118 -3.96 13.49 19.51
CA GLN A 118 -3.12 12.95 18.44
C GLN A 118 -2.51 14.07 17.58
N LYS A 119 -1.23 13.92 17.26
CA LYS A 119 -0.46 14.87 16.45
C LYS A 119 0.40 14.11 15.45
N VAL A 120 0.77 14.77 14.36
CA VAL A 120 1.78 14.26 13.42
C VAL A 120 3.13 14.24 14.14
N SER A 121 3.88 13.15 14.02
CA SER A 121 5.20 13.04 14.64
C SER A 121 6.21 13.98 13.97
N LYS A 122 7.20 14.44 14.75
CA LYS A 122 8.30 15.24 14.22
C LYS A 122 9.08 14.48 13.15
N THR A 123 9.20 13.16 13.27
CA THR A 123 9.85 12.29 12.28
C THR A 123 9.09 12.30 10.96
N CYS A 124 7.76 12.14 10.98
CA CYS A 124 6.94 12.19 9.76
C CYS A 124 7.04 13.56 9.09
N ILE A 125 6.98 14.66 9.87
CA ILE A 125 7.17 16.02 9.35
C ILE A 125 8.54 16.16 8.70
N ALA A 126 9.62 15.70 9.35
CA ALA A 126 10.98 15.78 8.82
C ALA A 126 11.14 15.00 7.51
N ILE A 127 10.67 13.75 7.46
CA ILE A 127 10.71 12.90 6.26
C ILE A 127 9.94 13.57 5.11
N THR A 128 8.71 14.00 5.37
CA THR A 128 7.85 14.58 4.35
C THR A 128 8.41 15.91 3.84
N SER A 129 8.92 16.75 4.74
CA SER A 129 9.56 18.02 4.38
C SER A 129 10.81 17.79 3.54
N ALA A 130 11.68 16.85 3.93
CA ALA A 130 12.88 16.53 3.16
C ALA A 130 12.55 16.05 1.74
N VAL A 131 11.51 15.23 1.58
CA VAL A 131 11.06 14.73 0.28
C VAL A 131 10.53 15.85 -0.62
N TRP A 132 9.67 16.72 -0.10
CA TRP A 132 9.12 17.83 -0.90
C TRP A 132 10.17 18.91 -1.20
N VAL A 133 11.08 19.20 -0.27
CA VAL A 133 12.24 20.08 -0.54
C VAL A 133 13.11 19.48 -1.64
N SER A 134 13.41 18.18 -1.58
CA SER A 134 14.18 17.50 -2.63
C SER A 134 13.47 17.56 -3.99
N ALA A 135 12.15 17.37 -4.03
CA ALA A 135 11.36 17.49 -5.25
C ALA A 135 11.40 18.92 -5.84
N ILE A 136 11.36 19.95 -4.99
CA ILE A 136 11.50 21.36 -5.40
C ILE A 136 12.90 21.62 -5.98
N VAL A 137 13.96 21.11 -5.34
CA VAL A 137 15.32 21.21 -5.87
C VAL A 137 15.43 20.53 -7.24
N CYS A 138 14.89 19.32 -7.39
CA CYS A 138 14.86 18.62 -8.67
C CYS A 138 14.07 19.38 -9.74
N LEU A 139 12.98 20.07 -9.38
CA LEU A 139 12.23 20.93 -10.30
C LEU A 139 13.12 22.05 -10.84
N PHE A 140 13.84 22.76 -9.97
CA PHE A 140 14.76 23.84 -10.38
C PHE A 140 15.93 23.33 -11.23
N ILE A 141 16.39 22.09 -11.04
CA ILE A 141 17.40 21.46 -11.89
C ILE A 141 16.83 21.08 -13.27
N ALA A 142 15.59 20.56 -13.31
CA ALA A 142 14.96 20.09 -14.53
C ALA A 142 14.50 21.22 -15.45
N LEU A 143 14.13 22.37 -14.87
CA LEU A 143 13.55 23.51 -15.57
C LEU A 143 14.46 24.09 -16.67
N PRO A 144 15.73 24.45 -16.43
CA PRO A 144 16.62 24.98 -17.48
C PRO A 144 17.02 23.92 -18.51
N ASN A 145 17.09 22.65 -18.11
CA ASN A 145 17.51 21.54 -18.98
C ASN A 145 16.34 20.87 -19.72
N HIS A 146 15.10 21.36 -19.52
CA HIS A 146 13.86 20.75 -20.00
C HIS A 146 13.76 19.24 -19.74
N SER A 147 14.35 18.75 -18.65
CA SER A 147 14.51 17.32 -18.35
C SER A 147 13.30 16.76 -17.60
N TRP A 148 12.11 16.90 -18.19
CA TRP A 148 10.84 16.58 -17.54
C TRP A 148 10.65 15.09 -17.29
N LEU A 149 11.06 14.22 -18.22
CA LEU A 149 11.02 12.77 -17.99
C LEU A 149 11.82 12.38 -16.73
N TRP A 150 13.01 12.94 -16.57
CA TRP A 150 13.84 12.69 -15.39
C TRP A 150 13.16 13.19 -14.11
N LEU A 151 12.58 14.40 -14.14
CA LEU A 151 11.87 14.96 -12.99
C LEU A 151 10.70 14.05 -12.56
N ILE A 152 9.88 13.59 -13.51
CA ILE A 152 8.76 12.72 -13.16
C ILE A 152 9.23 11.34 -12.68
N SER A 153 10.38 10.84 -13.14
CA SER A 153 11.01 9.63 -12.59
C SER A 153 11.44 9.80 -11.12
N VAL A 154 11.79 11.01 -10.69
CA VAL A 154 12.02 11.30 -9.26
C VAL A 154 10.72 11.11 -8.47
N PHE A 155 9.59 11.64 -8.94
CA PHE A 155 8.29 11.41 -8.30
C PHE A 155 7.88 9.93 -8.28
N ASN A 156 8.17 9.20 -9.36
CA ASN A 156 7.98 7.75 -9.45
C ASN A 156 8.84 6.98 -8.43
N THR A 157 10.03 7.50 -8.08
CA THR A 157 10.89 6.93 -7.04
C THR A 157 10.37 7.25 -5.64
N ILE A 158 9.94 8.50 -5.41
CA ILE A 158 9.37 8.94 -4.12
C ILE A 158 8.21 8.04 -3.69
N GLN A 159 7.28 7.72 -4.60
CA GLN A 159 6.14 6.87 -4.24
C GLN A 159 6.55 5.45 -3.80
N VAL A 160 7.62 4.89 -4.36
CA VAL A 160 8.12 3.55 -3.98
C VAL A 160 8.76 3.62 -2.60
N VAL A 161 9.63 4.61 -2.38
CA VAL A 161 10.29 4.83 -1.08
C VAL A 161 9.27 5.02 0.03
N MET A 162 8.24 5.85 -0.20
CA MET A 162 7.15 6.05 0.76
C MET A 162 6.37 4.76 1.05
N THR A 163 6.18 3.91 0.03
CA THR A 163 5.51 2.61 0.20
C THR A 163 6.30 1.69 1.11
N VAL A 164 7.63 1.61 0.94
CA VAL A 164 8.51 0.81 1.80
C VAL A 164 8.52 1.34 3.24
N ILE A 165 8.68 2.65 3.42
CA ILE A 165 8.66 3.30 4.74
C ILE A 165 7.36 3.00 5.50
N LYS A 166 6.23 2.91 4.79
CA LYS A 166 4.92 2.62 5.36
C LYS A 166 4.79 1.17 5.88
N TYR A 167 5.31 0.18 5.13
CA TYR A 167 5.10 -1.22 5.47
C TYR A 167 6.02 -1.73 6.59
N ILE A 168 7.27 -1.27 6.65
CA ILE A 168 8.27 -1.75 7.62
C ILE A 168 7.80 -1.63 9.08
N PRO A 169 7.32 -0.46 9.57
CA PRO A 169 6.91 -0.30 10.97
C PRO A 169 5.81 -1.29 11.36
N GLN A 170 4.92 -1.60 10.42
CA GLN A 170 3.79 -2.46 10.66
C GLN A 170 4.21 -3.95 10.74
N VAL A 171 5.12 -4.40 9.87
CA VAL A 171 5.72 -5.75 9.98
C VAL A 171 6.41 -5.92 11.33
N LEU A 172 7.20 -4.91 11.74
CA LEU A 172 7.92 -4.93 13.00
C LEU A 172 6.97 -4.92 14.20
N MET A 173 5.91 -4.10 14.15
CA MET A 173 4.92 -4.02 15.22
C MET A 173 4.18 -5.35 15.41
N ASN A 174 3.77 -6.01 14.32
CA ASN A 174 3.16 -7.34 14.39
C ASN A 174 4.13 -8.37 15.00
N PHE A 175 5.41 -8.32 14.59
CA PHE A 175 6.45 -9.20 15.13
C PHE A 175 6.73 -8.97 16.62
N MET A 176 6.74 -7.71 17.07
CA MET A 176 6.95 -7.36 18.48
C MET A 176 5.76 -7.74 19.36
N ARG A 177 4.53 -7.51 18.87
CA ARG A 177 3.29 -7.80 19.62
C ARG A 177 2.90 -9.27 19.60
N LYS A 178 3.45 -10.06 18.67
CA LYS A 178 3.02 -11.45 18.40
C LYS A 178 1.49 -11.53 18.22
N SER A 179 0.92 -10.52 17.56
CA SER A 179 -0.51 -10.38 17.34
C SER A 179 -0.75 -9.52 16.10
N THR A 180 -1.74 -9.90 15.31
CA THR A 180 -2.27 -9.10 14.19
C THR A 180 -3.66 -8.54 14.49
N GLU A 181 -4.12 -8.62 15.75
CA GLU A 181 -5.41 -8.07 16.14
C GLU A 181 -5.44 -6.54 16.00
N GLY A 182 -6.57 -6.02 15.49
CA GLY A 182 -6.76 -4.60 15.18
C GLY A 182 -6.53 -4.24 13.71
N TRP A 183 -6.22 -5.21 12.84
CA TRP A 183 -6.08 -5.01 11.39
C TRP A 183 -7.07 -5.87 10.60
N SER A 184 -7.83 -5.24 9.69
CA SER A 184 -8.56 -5.93 8.62
C SER A 184 -7.61 -6.62 7.62
N ILE A 185 -7.48 -7.94 7.73
CA ILE A 185 -6.77 -8.78 6.75
C ILE A 185 -7.39 -8.68 5.34
N GLY A 186 -8.69 -8.39 5.25
CA GLY A 186 -9.37 -8.21 3.96
C GLY A 186 -8.75 -7.09 3.11
N ASN A 187 -8.26 -6.02 3.74
CA ASN A 187 -7.56 -4.95 3.02
C ASN A 187 -6.24 -5.45 2.43
N ILE A 188 -5.52 -6.33 3.13
CA ILE A 188 -4.27 -6.94 2.63
C ILE A 188 -4.54 -7.87 1.46
N LEU A 189 -5.63 -8.66 1.51
CA LEU A 189 -6.01 -9.53 0.39
C LEU A 189 -6.38 -8.72 -0.86
N LEU A 190 -7.05 -7.58 -0.69
CA LEU A 190 -7.35 -6.65 -1.78
C LEU A 190 -6.08 -5.96 -2.30
N ASP A 191 -5.14 -5.58 -1.44
CA ASP A 191 -3.85 -5.00 -1.83
C ASP A 191 -3.03 -6.01 -2.65
N LEU A 192 -3.00 -7.28 -2.21
CA LEU A 192 -2.34 -8.38 -2.93
C LEU A 192 -2.96 -8.60 -4.31
N LEU A 193 -4.30 -8.67 -4.40
CA LEU A 193 -5.00 -8.83 -5.68
C LEU A 193 -4.69 -7.65 -6.62
N GLY A 194 -4.68 -6.43 -6.09
CA GLY A 194 -4.30 -5.23 -6.83
C GLY A 194 -2.85 -5.29 -7.31
N GLY A 195 -1.91 -5.67 -6.45
CA GLY A 195 -0.49 -5.81 -6.78
C GLY A 195 -0.22 -6.86 -7.85
N LEU A 196 -0.85 -8.04 -7.75
CA LEU A 196 -0.74 -9.13 -8.71
C LEU A 196 -1.32 -8.75 -10.07
N THR A 197 -2.54 -8.19 -10.10
CA THR A 197 -3.19 -7.80 -11.35
C THR A 197 -2.50 -6.60 -12.01
N ASN A 198 -1.98 -5.65 -11.23
CA ASN A 198 -1.16 -4.55 -11.74
C ASN A 198 0.16 -5.05 -12.38
N TYR A 199 0.78 -6.08 -11.79
CA TYR A 199 1.96 -6.72 -12.38
C TYR A 199 1.60 -7.52 -13.65
N ALA A 200 0.48 -8.26 -13.62
CA ALA A 200 -0.02 -9.01 -14.76
C ALA A 200 -0.37 -8.10 -15.94
N GLN A 201 -0.96 -6.92 -15.69
CA GLN A 201 -1.15 -5.87 -16.69
C GLN A 201 0.18 -5.52 -17.37
N MET A 202 1.24 -5.27 -16.60
CA MET A 202 2.55 -4.96 -17.19
C MET A 202 3.15 -6.12 -17.99
N ALA A 203 2.92 -7.36 -17.53
CA ALA A 203 3.34 -8.56 -18.24
C ALA A 203 2.63 -8.71 -19.59
N MET A 204 1.31 -8.47 -19.68
CA MET A 204 0.55 -8.57 -20.93
C MET A 204 1.11 -7.64 -22.02
N GLN A 205 1.38 -6.38 -21.67
CA GLN A 205 2.00 -5.44 -22.60
C GLN A 205 3.41 -5.87 -23.01
N SER A 206 4.22 -6.36 -22.07
CA SER A 206 5.60 -6.79 -22.36
C SER A 206 5.64 -8.01 -23.28
N ILE A 207 4.71 -8.94 -23.11
CA ILE A 207 4.56 -10.13 -23.95
C ILE A 207 4.11 -9.72 -25.36
N ASP A 208 3.09 -8.87 -25.48
CA ASP A 208 2.60 -8.39 -26.78
C ASP A 208 3.69 -7.64 -27.57
N GLN A 209 4.52 -6.84 -26.90
CA GLN A 209 5.58 -6.06 -27.53
C GLN A 209 6.90 -6.83 -27.71
N GLY A 210 7.02 -8.03 -27.14
CA GLY A 210 8.30 -8.75 -27.07
C GLY A 210 9.41 -7.93 -26.40
N SER A 211 9.07 -7.07 -25.45
CA SER A 211 9.96 -6.04 -24.89
C SER A 211 9.77 -5.88 -23.38
N TRP A 212 10.88 -5.83 -22.65
CA TRP A 212 10.88 -5.58 -21.20
C TRP A 212 10.86 -4.09 -20.84
N VAL A 213 10.86 -3.19 -21.83
CA VAL A 213 10.86 -1.73 -21.63
C VAL A 213 9.71 -1.29 -20.74
N ASN A 214 8.55 -1.94 -20.81
CA ASN A 214 7.43 -1.59 -19.94
C ASN A 214 7.78 -1.70 -18.45
N PHE A 215 8.58 -2.71 -18.06
CA PHE A 215 8.98 -2.93 -16.66
C PHE A 215 9.99 -1.92 -16.14
N TYR A 216 11.04 -1.60 -16.89
CA TYR A 216 12.07 -0.66 -16.43
C TYR A 216 11.80 0.79 -16.85
N GLY A 217 11.01 1.01 -17.88
CA GLY A 217 10.51 2.32 -18.31
C GLY A 217 9.49 2.90 -17.32
N ASN A 218 8.80 2.04 -16.57
CA ASN A 218 8.03 2.41 -15.38
C ASN A 218 8.43 1.57 -14.16
N ILE A 219 9.70 1.70 -13.77
CA ILE A 219 10.28 0.92 -12.67
C ILE A 219 9.50 1.09 -11.36
N GLY A 220 8.89 2.25 -11.11
CA GLY A 220 8.11 2.46 -9.89
C GLY A 220 6.80 1.70 -9.87
N LYS A 221 6.12 1.50 -11.01
CA LYS A 221 4.94 0.62 -11.07
C LYS A 221 5.35 -0.84 -10.83
N THR A 222 6.46 -1.28 -11.41
CA THR A 222 7.04 -2.60 -11.17
C THR A 222 7.37 -2.81 -9.69
N LEU A 223 8.13 -1.90 -9.10
CA LEU A 223 8.54 -1.98 -7.70
C LEU A 223 7.35 -1.84 -6.76
N LEU A 224 6.37 -0.99 -7.06
CA LEU A 224 5.14 -0.87 -6.28
C LEU A 224 4.43 -2.23 -6.19
N SER A 225 4.22 -2.92 -7.32
CA SER A 225 3.62 -4.25 -7.34
C SER A 225 4.43 -5.27 -6.56
N LEU A 226 5.75 -5.34 -6.79
CA LEU A 226 6.61 -6.33 -6.13
C LEU A 226 6.71 -6.11 -4.62
N VAL A 227 6.89 -4.86 -4.19
CA VAL A 227 6.94 -4.49 -2.77
C VAL A 227 5.61 -4.77 -2.10
N SER A 228 4.48 -4.42 -2.72
CA SER A 228 3.14 -4.74 -2.19
C SER A 228 2.98 -6.24 -2.00
N VAL A 229 3.16 -7.03 -3.05
CA VAL A 229 3.02 -8.50 -3.01
C VAL A 229 3.93 -9.10 -1.93
N PHE A 230 5.18 -8.66 -1.83
CA PHE A 230 6.11 -9.13 -0.80
C PHE A 230 5.59 -8.85 0.62
N PHE A 231 5.21 -7.61 0.92
CA PHE A 231 4.72 -7.24 2.24
C PHE A 231 3.36 -7.87 2.57
N ASP A 232 2.47 -7.99 1.58
CA ASP A 232 1.16 -8.62 1.74
C ASP A 232 1.31 -10.10 2.09
N LEU A 233 2.21 -10.82 1.42
CA LEU A 233 2.55 -12.20 1.78
C LEU A 233 3.11 -12.30 3.20
N LEU A 234 3.98 -11.38 3.61
CA LEU A 234 4.47 -11.32 4.98
C LEU A 234 3.33 -11.11 5.99
N PHE A 235 2.39 -10.21 5.71
CA PHE A 235 1.24 -9.96 6.60
C PHE A 235 0.30 -11.17 6.67
N ILE A 236 0.05 -11.85 5.54
CA ILE A 236 -0.73 -13.08 5.48
C ILE A 236 -0.05 -14.18 6.30
N CYS A 237 1.26 -14.36 6.16
CA CYS A 237 2.03 -15.29 6.98
C CYS A 237 1.98 -14.93 8.47
N GLN A 238 2.12 -13.65 8.83
CA GLN A 238 2.00 -13.20 10.21
C GLN A 238 0.61 -13.49 10.79
N HIS A 239 -0.45 -13.27 10.02
CA HIS A 239 -1.83 -13.42 10.46
C HIS A 239 -2.28 -14.88 10.59
N TYR A 240 -2.07 -15.69 9.55
CA TYR A 240 -2.60 -17.05 9.50
C TYR A 240 -1.63 -18.12 9.99
N LEU A 241 -0.31 -17.92 9.83
CA LEU A 241 0.69 -18.95 10.17
C LEU A 241 1.34 -18.69 11.53
N LEU A 242 1.78 -17.46 11.79
CA LEU A 242 2.58 -17.14 12.98
C LEU A 242 1.72 -16.76 14.19
N TYR A 243 0.69 -15.93 14.01
CA TYR A 243 -0.13 -15.38 15.09
C TYR A 243 -1.64 -15.65 14.91
N PRO A 244 -2.07 -16.90 14.69
CA PRO A 244 -3.49 -17.22 14.52
C PRO A 244 -4.29 -16.94 15.81
N SER A 245 -5.41 -16.24 15.69
CA SER A 245 -6.27 -15.88 16.82
C SER A 245 -6.81 -17.10 17.59
N SER A 246 -7.03 -18.23 16.92
CA SER A 246 -7.60 -19.45 17.55
C SER A 246 -6.68 -20.05 18.63
N LYS A 247 -5.34 -19.94 18.50
CA LYS A 247 -4.42 -20.44 19.54
C LYS A 247 -4.53 -19.66 20.85
N LYS A 248 -4.95 -18.39 20.80
CA LYS A 248 -5.16 -17.60 22.01
C LYS A 248 -6.49 -17.96 22.66
N GLU A 249 -7.56 -18.11 21.88
CA GLU A 249 -8.85 -18.54 22.41
C GLU A 249 -8.75 -19.92 23.08
N GLU A 250 -8.08 -20.91 22.47
CA GLU A 250 -7.85 -22.22 23.10
C GLU A 250 -7.10 -22.12 24.43
N ILE A 251 -6.04 -21.31 24.53
CA ILE A 251 -5.30 -21.10 25.78
C ILE A 251 -6.18 -20.40 26.83
N TYR A 252 -6.98 -19.40 26.45
CA TYR A 252 -7.90 -18.74 27.38
C TYR A 252 -9.01 -19.70 27.84
N PHE A 253 -9.56 -20.52 26.94
CA PHE A 253 -10.54 -21.55 27.27
C PHE A 253 -9.94 -22.63 28.18
N GLU A 254 -8.71 -23.08 27.96
CA GLU A 254 -8.01 -24.04 28.84
C GLU A 254 -7.76 -23.45 30.23
N VAL A 255 -7.20 -22.24 30.32
CA VAL A 255 -6.90 -21.57 31.60
C VAL A 255 -8.18 -21.24 32.39
N ASP A 256 -9.25 -20.85 31.71
CA ASP A 256 -10.55 -20.62 32.35
C ASP A 256 -11.22 -21.94 32.77
N SER A 257 -11.04 -23.01 32.00
CA SER A 257 -11.52 -24.35 32.36
C SER A 257 -10.77 -24.94 33.57
N GLU A 258 -9.45 -24.72 33.68
CA GLU A 258 -8.65 -25.10 34.84
C GLU A 258 -9.04 -24.29 36.09
N ASN A 259 -9.27 -22.98 35.95
CA ASN A 259 -9.72 -22.13 37.05
C ASN A 259 -11.15 -22.43 37.53
N ARG A 260 -11.98 -23.05 36.68
CA ARG A 260 -13.35 -23.49 37.02
C ARG A 260 -13.44 -24.95 37.45
N ALA A 261 -12.34 -25.71 37.42
CA ALA A 261 -12.34 -27.09 37.89
C ALA A 261 -12.54 -27.14 39.42
N PRO A 262 -13.54 -27.89 39.95
CA PRO A 262 -13.72 -28.02 41.39
C PRO A 262 -12.52 -28.73 42.03
N LEU A 263 -11.91 -28.11 43.04
CA LEU A 263 -10.90 -28.73 43.91
C LEU A 263 -11.54 -29.84 44.75
N THR A 264 -11.67 -31.05 44.20
CA THR A 264 -11.94 -32.26 44.97
C THR A 264 -10.73 -33.18 44.93
N LYS A 265 -9.79 -32.98 45.87
CA LYS A 265 -8.87 -34.05 46.28
C LYS A 265 -9.47 -34.76 47.50
N PRO A 266 -9.65 -36.08 47.49
CA PRO A 266 -9.93 -36.82 48.72
C PRO A 266 -8.66 -36.80 49.58
N SER A 267 -8.79 -36.32 50.81
CA SER A 267 -7.79 -36.46 51.86
C SER A 267 -7.59 -37.95 52.18
N GLU A 268 -6.37 -38.45 52.00
CA GLU A 268 -5.95 -39.75 52.54
C GLU A 268 -6.11 -39.74 54.07
N PRO A 269 -6.73 -40.77 54.69
CA PRO A 269 -6.71 -40.90 56.14
C PRO A 269 -5.34 -41.42 56.59
N SER A 270 -4.75 -40.65 57.49
CA SER A 270 -3.55 -40.95 58.28
C SER A 270 -3.61 -42.35 58.90
N GLN A 271 -2.50 -43.09 58.76
CA GLN A 271 -2.18 -44.23 59.61
C GLN A 271 -2.19 -43.78 61.08
N SER A 272 -2.99 -44.43 61.92
CA SER A 272 -2.86 -44.40 63.37
C SER A 272 -2.55 -45.81 63.88
N GLU A 273 -1.53 -45.86 64.74
CA GLU A 273 -0.88 -47.00 65.35
C GLU A 273 -1.77 -47.90 66.22
N ASN A 274 -1.42 -49.20 66.25
CA ASN A 274 -1.41 -50.16 67.36
C ASN A 274 -2.62 -50.26 68.32
N VAL A 275 -3.32 -51.41 68.30
CA VAL A 275 -3.23 -52.57 69.25
C VAL A 275 -3.78 -53.81 68.55
#